data_AF-A0A7Y9DTK6-F1
#
_entry.id   AF-A0A7Y9DTK6-F1
#
_cell.length_a   1.000
_cell.length_b   1.000
_cell.length_c   1.000
_cell.angle_alpha   90.00
_cell.angle_beta   90.00
_cell.angle_gamma   90.00
#
_symmetry.space_group_name_H-M   'P 1'
#
loop_
_entity.id
_entity.type
_entity.pdbx_description
1 polymer ?
#
loop_
_entity_poly.entity_id
_entity_poly.type
_entity_poly.pdbx_seq_one_letter_code
_entity_poly.pdbx_strand_id
1 'polypeptide(L)'
;MADPMAMRRAVAGYVEGIHAAYATQAATFPPAVRGRMPLLAAGRFTVVAAGARHLHVLATTEPLGPLRGEEVELPGSLEGLDWVVRFYDPVVLPALGLIDEGAGPRPDDVRGTLGVSTVLYHLVTQPGSGLSPHHAGHVGAGLAAGHSAAARDFDALRSRARGREVLVDEMQGAATAGLARAQVLLARAIAPQNAPVAEAVDAALRPGAAVDPDAVRRVLVTALGGTPAGTAGAA
;
A
#
# COMPACT_ATOMS: atom_id res chain seq x y z
N MET A 1 29.19 13.58 12.87
CA MET A 1 27.71 13.44 12.96
C MET A 1 27.15 13.60 11.57
N ALA A 2 26.30 12.68 11.11
CA ALA A 2 25.62 12.85 9.83
C ALA A 2 24.63 14.04 9.96
N ASP A 3 24.60 14.92 8.96
CA ASP A 3 23.63 16.02 8.88
C ASP A 3 22.20 15.43 8.78
N PRO A 4 21.28 15.75 9.71
CA PRO A 4 19.90 15.29 9.65
C PRO A 4 19.22 15.65 8.32
N MET A 5 19.57 16.78 7.72
CA MET A 5 19.02 17.17 6.43
C MET A 5 19.59 16.34 5.28
N ALA A 6 20.85 15.90 5.35
CA ALA A 6 21.40 14.94 4.39
C ALA A 6 20.63 13.60 4.42
N MET A 7 20.27 13.10 5.61
CA MET A 7 19.44 11.90 5.73
C MET A 7 18.04 12.10 5.13
N ARG A 8 17.39 13.24 5.44
CA ARG A 8 16.08 13.58 4.87
C ARG A 8 16.12 13.65 3.33
N ARG A 9 17.17 14.25 2.75
CA ARG A 9 17.38 14.26 1.30
C ARG A 9 17.61 12.86 0.72
N ALA A 10 18.36 12.00 1.43
CA ALA A 10 18.56 10.62 1.00
C ALA A 10 17.25 9.82 0.96
N VAL A 11 16.39 9.98 1.98
CA VAL A 11 15.06 9.37 2.00
C VAL A 11 14.15 9.96 0.90
N ALA A 12 14.17 11.27 0.68
CA ALA A 12 13.42 11.89 -0.41
C ALA A 12 13.85 11.36 -1.80
N GLY A 13 15.17 11.22 -2.03
CA GLY A 13 15.69 10.62 -3.26
C GLY A 13 15.33 9.13 -3.41
N TYR A 14 15.25 8.39 -2.30
CA TYR A 14 14.75 7.01 -2.31
C TYR A 14 13.27 6.94 -2.70
N VAL A 15 12.43 7.84 -2.16
CA VAL A 15 11.01 7.97 -2.54
C VAL A 15 10.86 8.31 -4.03
N GLU A 16 11.62 9.29 -4.52
CA GLU A 16 11.63 9.64 -5.94
C GLU A 16 12.02 8.46 -6.82
N GLY A 17 13.06 7.69 -6.43
CA GLY A 17 13.47 6.48 -7.13
C GLY A 17 12.38 5.40 -7.18
N ILE A 18 11.62 5.23 -6.09
CA ILE A 18 10.46 4.32 -6.05
C ILE A 18 9.41 4.78 -7.06
N HIS A 19 9.06 6.07 -7.03
CA HIS A 19 8.03 6.64 -7.91
C HIS A 19 8.44 6.62 -9.39
N ALA A 20 9.72 6.87 -9.70
CA ALA A 20 10.24 6.78 -11.06
C ALA A 20 10.17 5.34 -11.60
N ALA A 21 10.60 4.35 -10.80
CA ALA A 21 10.50 2.95 -11.17
C ALA A 21 9.04 2.47 -11.28
N TYR A 22 8.17 2.96 -10.39
CA TYR A 22 6.73 2.71 -10.45
C TYR A 22 6.12 3.24 -11.75
N ALA A 23 6.39 4.49 -12.12
CA ALA A 23 5.87 5.11 -13.34
C ALA A 23 6.39 4.41 -14.60
N THR A 24 7.68 4.07 -14.61
CA THR A 24 8.32 3.29 -15.70
C THR A 24 7.65 1.93 -15.88
N GLN A 25 7.47 1.18 -14.79
CA GLN A 25 6.80 -0.11 -14.84
C GLN A 25 5.32 0.05 -15.24
N ALA A 26 4.64 1.05 -14.71
CA ALA A 26 3.24 1.32 -15.01
C ALA A 26 3.01 1.62 -16.49
N ALA A 27 3.96 2.29 -17.16
CA ALA A 27 3.89 2.60 -18.58
C ALA A 27 3.76 1.35 -19.47
N THR A 28 4.20 0.17 -19.00
CA THR A 28 4.10 -1.11 -19.71
C THR A 28 2.70 -1.74 -19.66
N PHE A 29 1.80 -1.26 -18.78
CA PHE A 29 0.46 -1.81 -18.62
C PHE A 29 -0.57 -1.11 -19.54
N PRO A 30 -1.67 -1.80 -19.90
CA PRO A 30 -2.74 -1.20 -20.70
C PRO A 30 -3.33 0.06 -20.05
N PRO A 31 -3.74 1.09 -20.83
CA PRO A 31 -4.28 2.35 -20.30
C PRO A 31 -5.45 2.17 -19.31
N ALA A 32 -6.36 1.22 -19.57
CA ALA A 32 -7.49 0.92 -18.69
C ALA A 32 -7.07 0.35 -17.31
N VAL A 33 -5.90 -0.29 -17.23
CA VAL A 33 -5.31 -0.73 -15.95
C VAL A 33 -4.61 0.45 -15.28
N ARG A 34 -3.82 1.22 -16.03
CA ARG A 34 -3.10 2.40 -15.51
C ARG A 34 -4.03 3.43 -14.87
N GLY A 35 -5.18 3.70 -15.48
CA GLY A 35 -6.17 4.65 -14.93
C GLY A 35 -6.76 4.24 -13.57
N ARG A 36 -6.52 3.00 -13.12
CA ARG A 36 -6.97 2.48 -11.81
C ARG A 36 -5.82 2.19 -10.85
N MET A 37 -4.58 2.45 -11.27
CA MET A 37 -3.41 2.27 -10.42
C MET A 37 -3.36 3.40 -9.38
N PRO A 38 -3.40 3.10 -8.06
CA PRO A 38 -3.62 4.09 -7.00
C PRO A 38 -2.70 5.32 -7.04
N LEU A 39 -1.40 5.14 -7.30
CA LEU A 39 -0.48 6.28 -7.33
C LEU A 39 -0.73 7.21 -8.52
N LEU A 40 -1.05 6.68 -9.70
CA LEU A 40 -1.35 7.50 -10.88
C LEU A 40 -2.73 8.18 -10.78
N ALA A 41 -3.66 7.56 -10.05
CA ALA A 41 -5.00 8.10 -9.83
C ALA A 41 -5.09 9.11 -8.68
N ALA A 42 -4.10 9.15 -7.79
CA ALA A 42 -4.14 9.96 -6.57
C ALA A 42 -4.05 11.47 -6.82
N GLY A 43 -3.51 11.89 -7.97
CA GLY A 43 -3.16 13.30 -8.21
C GLY A 43 -2.01 13.71 -7.28
N ARG A 44 -2.30 14.57 -6.30
CA ARG A 44 -1.32 15.00 -5.30
C ARG A 44 -1.47 14.20 -4.01
N PHE A 45 -0.36 13.71 -3.46
CA PHE A 45 -0.35 12.94 -2.23
C PHE A 45 0.81 13.32 -1.30
N THR A 46 0.77 12.84 -0.06
CA THR A 46 1.83 13.02 0.92
C THR A 46 2.52 11.69 1.16
N VAL A 47 3.85 11.70 1.16
CA VAL A 47 4.68 10.59 1.63
C VAL A 47 5.14 10.92 3.04
N VAL A 48 4.88 10.02 3.98
CA VAL A 48 5.39 10.09 5.34
C VAL A 48 6.60 9.18 5.47
N ALA A 49 7.73 9.76 5.86
CA ALA A 49 8.91 9.04 6.32
C ALA A 49 8.93 9.09 7.85
N ALA A 50 8.47 8.02 8.49
CA ALA A 50 8.38 7.89 9.94
C ALA A 50 9.50 6.98 10.46
N GLY A 51 10.41 7.54 11.25
CA GLY A 51 11.41 6.79 12.01
C GLY A 51 10.83 6.34 13.34
N ALA A 52 10.62 5.04 13.49
CA ALA A 52 10.46 4.37 14.77
C ALA A 52 11.75 3.57 15.05
N ARG A 53 11.66 2.27 15.36
CA ARG A 53 12.84 1.39 15.33
C ARG A 53 13.22 1.05 13.88
N HIS A 54 12.21 0.96 13.01
CA HIS A 54 12.34 0.84 11.57
C HIS A 54 11.98 2.17 10.90
N LEU A 55 12.43 2.36 9.66
CA LEU A 55 11.96 3.45 8.82
C LEU A 55 10.74 2.98 8.03
N HIS A 56 9.62 3.65 8.26
CA HIS A 56 8.37 3.47 7.55
C HIS A 56 8.22 4.55 6.49
N VAL A 57 7.96 4.14 5.26
CA VAL A 57 7.67 5.03 4.14
C VAL A 57 6.28 4.70 3.64
N LEU A 58 5.31 5.58 3.89
CA LEU A 58 3.93 5.38 3.46
C LEU A 58 3.43 6.58 2.67
N ALA A 59 2.60 6.34 1.67
CA ALA A 59 1.95 7.40 0.90
C ALA A 59 0.45 7.43 1.20
N THR A 60 -0.12 8.63 1.31
CA THR A 60 -1.54 8.83 1.57
C THR A 60 -2.05 10.10 0.90
N THR A 61 -3.32 10.11 0.53
CA THR A 61 -4.05 11.31 0.11
C THR A 61 -4.74 12.01 1.28
N GLU A 62 -4.70 11.44 2.48
CA GLU A 62 -5.28 12.05 3.67
C GLU A 62 -4.53 13.33 4.07
N PRO A 63 -5.25 14.38 4.50
CA PRO A 63 -4.63 15.59 4.98
C PRO A 63 -4.00 15.37 6.36
N LEU A 64 -2.69 15.62 6.49
CA LEU A 64 -1.97 15.52 7.77
C LEU A 64 -2.00 16.82 8.59
N GLY A 65 -2.85 17.79 8.20
CA GLY A 65 -2.86 19.13 8.79
C GLY A 65 -1.60 19.97 8.45
N PRO A 66 -1.51 21.20 8.97
CA PRO A 66 -0.34 22.06 8.76
C PRO A 66 0.91 21.50 9.43
N LEU A 67 2.09 21.91 8.98
CA LEU A 67 3.36 21.60 9.65
C LEU A 67 3.38 22.18 11.07
N ARG A 68 3.99 21.46 12.01
CA ARG A 68 4.13 21.90 13.41
C ARG A 68 5.58 21.76 13.88
N GLY A 69 6.04 22.70 14.71
CA GLY A 69 7.35 22.61 15.36
C GLY A 69 8.51 22.41 14.38
N GLU A 70 9.26 21.33 14.55
CA GLU A 70 10.45 20.98 13.76
C GLU A 70 10.13 20.15 12.50
N GLU A 71 8.85 19.99 12.15
CA GLU A 71 8.44 19.28 10.95
C GLU A 71 9.01 19.93 9.69
N VAL A 72 9.53 19.08 8.81
CA VAL A 72 10.04 19.49 7.50
C VAL A 72 9.27 18.75 6.42
N GLU A 73 8.97 19.45 5.34
CA GLU A 73 8.52 18.86 4.09
C GLU A 73 9.52 19.10 2.97
N LEU A 74 9.70 18.12 2.10
CA LEU A 74 10.47 18.24 0.86
C LEU A 74 9.55 17.92 -0.32
N PRO A 75 9.35 18.85 -1.26
CA PRO A 75 8.53 18.58 -2.45
C PRO A 75 9.24 17.59 -3.38
N GLY A 76 8.44 16.82 -4.12
CA GLY A 76 8.89 15.97 -5.20
C GLY A 76 7.84 15.86 -6.30
N SER A 77 8.28 15.71 -7.53
CA SER A 77 7.39 15.61 -8.69
C SER A 77 8.06 14.84 -9.81
N LEU A 78 7.27 14.05 -10.53
CA LEU A 78 7.61 13.40 -11.80
C LEU A 78 6.44 13.59 -12.76
N GLU A 79 6.62 13.26 -14.04
CA GLU A 79 5.51 13.32 -14.99
C GLU A 79 4.33 12.45 -14.50
N GLY A 80 3.20 13.11 -14.22
CA GLY A 80 1.98 12.46 -13.74
C GLY A 80 1.95 12.10 -12.24
N LEU A 81 2.94 12.51 -11.45
CA LEU A 81 2.99 12.28 -10.00
C LEU A 81 3.48 13.53 -9.26
N ASP A 82 2.71 14.00 -8.29
CA ASP A 82 3.07 15.14 -7.45
C ASP A 82 2.96 14.78 -5.97
N TRP A 83 4.01 15.05 -5.18
CA TRP A 83 4.00 14.74 -3.76
C TRP A 83 4.83 15.69 -2.90
N VAL A 84 4.66 15.54 -1.59
CA VAL A 84 5.56 16.08 -0.58
C VAL A 84 6.00 14.96 0.35
N VAL A 85 7.25 14.96 0.78
CA VAL A 85 7.77 14.03 1.79
C VAL A 85 7.82 14.75 3.13
N ARG A 86 7.06 14.28 4.12
CA ARG A 86 7.07 14.77 5.50
C ARG A 86 7.80 13.78 6.42
N PHE A 87 8.65 14.31 7.29
CA PHE A 87 9.51 13.52 8.16
C PHE A 87 9.02 13.55 9.60
N TYR A 88 8.88 12.37 10.19
CA TYR A 88 8.50 12.21 11.59
C TYR A 88 9.48 11.25 12.27
N ASP A 89 9.87 11.60 13.48
CA ASP A 89 10.68 10.78 14.38
C ASP A 89 10.18 11.03 15.81
N PRO A 90 10.71 10.37 16.85
CA PRO A 90 10.26 10.60 18.22
C PRO A 90 10.55 12.00 18.78
N VAL A 91 11.35 12.83 18.11
CA VAL A 91 11.54 14.25 18.47
C VAL A 91 10.35 15.05 17.97
N VAL A 92 9.94 14.82 16.73
CA VAL A 92 8.79 15.50 16.09
C VAL A 92 7.46 14.98 16.63
N LEU A 93 7.32 13.66 16.76
CA LEU A 93 6.12 12.95 17.21
C LEU A 93 6.49 11.90 18.26
N PRO A 94 6.57 12.26 19.55
CA PRO A 94 7.05 11.39 20.63
C PRO A 94 6.33 10.05 20.74
N ALA A 95 5.05 9.99 20.36
CA ALA A 95 4.26 8.76 20.35
C ALA A 95 4.88 7.66 19.47
N LEU A 96 5.64 8.00 18.41
CA LEU A 96 6.36 7.01 17.60
C LEU A 96 7.41 6.24 18.41
N GLY A 97 7.98 6.87 19.44
CA GLY A 97 8.96 6.23 20.33
C GLY A 97 8.35 5.20 21.30
N LEU A 98 7.01 5.13 21.38
CA LEU A 98 6.29 4.18 22.25
C LEU A 98 5.90 2.89 21.52
N ILE A 99 6.07 2.82 20.20
CA ILE A 99 5.71 1.65 19.40
C ILE A 99 6.74 0.55 19.62
N ASP A 100 6.30 -0.61 20.12
CA ASP A 100 7.16 -1.77 20.31
C ASP A 100 7.34 -2.56 19.01
N GLU A 101 8.46 -2.29 18.34
CA GLU A 101 8.92 -3.03 17.16
C GLU A 101 10.00 -4.07 17.47
N GLY A 102 10.08 -4.54 18.73
CA GLY A 102 11.06 -5.53 19.19
C GLY A 102 11.04 -6.82 18.37
N ALA A 103 9.83 -7.31 18.07
CA ALA A 103 9.58 -8.54 17.31
C ALA A 103 9.50 -8.34 15.78
N GLY A 104 9.63 -7.11 15.30
CA GLY A 104 9.48 -6.75 13.88
C GLY A 104 8.63 -5.49 13.69
N PRO A 105 8.48 -5.03 12.44
CA PRO A 105 7.80 -3.77 12.17
C PRO A 105 6.30 -3.79 12.47
N ARG A 106 5.77 -2.62 12.85
CA ARG A 106 4.37 -2.42 13.24
C ARG A 106 3.67 -1.37 12.36
N PRO A 107 3.37 -1.68 11.09
CA PRO A 107 2.79 -0.71 10.16
C PRO A 107 1.45 -0.14 10.64
N ASP A 108 0.59 -0.96 11.26
CA ASP A 108 -0.72 -0.52 11.73
C ASP A 108 -0.61 0.46 12.90
N ASP A 109 0.30 0.20 13.85
CA ASP A 109 0.53 1.08 15.00
C ASP A 109 1.13 2.43 14.57
N VAL A 110 2.04 2.42 13.59
CA VAL A 110 2.61 3.64 13.00
C VAL A 110 1.53 4.46 12.30
N ARG A 111 0.66 3.82 11.50
CA ARG A 111 -0.47 4.48 10.84
C ARG A 111 -1.45 5.07 11.84
N GLY A 112 -1.82 4.32 12.87
CA GLY A 112 -2.69 4.78 13.95
C GLY A 112 -2.10 5.98 14.70
N THR A 113 -0.79 5.96 14.96
CA THR A 113 -0.07 7.06 15.62
C THR A 113 -0.03 8.33 14.75
N LEU A 114 0.10 8.18 13.44
CA LEU A 114 0.06 9.29 12.48
C LEU A 114 -1.37 9.78 12.19
N GLY A 115 -2.40 9.06 12.65
CA GLY A 115 -3.79 9.34 12.33
C GLY A 115 -4.16 9.06 10.87
N VAL A 116 -3.42 8.17 10.19
CA VAL A 116 -3.62 7.81 8.78
C VAL A 116 -4.39 6.51 8.69
N SER A 117 -5.53 6.50 8.00
CA SER A 117 -6.35 5.29 7.85
C SER A 117 -6.14 4.56 6.52
N THR A 118 -5.87 5.30 5.46
CA THR A 118 -5.75 4.86 4.08
C THR A 118 -4.36 5.19 3.56
N VAL A 119 -3.80 4.24 2.83
CA VAL A 119 -2.47 4.39 2.23
C VAL A 119 -2.51 3.90 0.79
N LEU A 120 -1.78 4.61 -0.07
CA LEU A 120 -1.47 4.16 -1.43
C LEU A 120 -0.41 3.06 -1.39
N TYR A 121 0.50 3.13 -0.42
CA TYR A 121 1.45 2.06 -0.07
C TYR A 121 1.99 2.28 1.34
N HIS A 122 2.49 1.22 1.98
CA HIS A 122 3.27 1.28 3.22
C HIS A 122 4.45 0.33 3.11
N LEU A 123 5.64 0.89 3.04
CA LEU A 123 6.91 0.18 2.94
C LEU A 123 7.67 0.30 4.25
N VAL A 124 8.38 -0.76 4.61
CA VAL A 124 9.30 -0.74 5.75
C VAL A 124 10.68 -1.07 5.23
N THR A 125 11.61 -0.14 5.38
CA THR A 125 13.02 -0.42 5.07
C THR A 125 13.65 -1.09 6.29
N GLN A 126 14.29 -2.25 6.08
CA GLN A 126 14.99 -2.93 7.16
C GLN A 126 16.19 -2.09 7.63
N PRO A 127 16.48 -2.04 8.93
CA PRO A 127 17.70 -1.41 9.45
C PRO A 127 18.93 -1.98 8.73
N GLY A 128 19.76 -1.11 8.16
CA GLY A 128 20.95 -1.51 7.39
C GLY A 128 20.71 -1.85 5.92
N SER A 129 19.45 -1.97 5.46
CA SER A 129 19.14 -1.96 4.03
C SER A 129 19.38 -0.54 3.50
N GLY A 130 20.37 -0.37 2.62
CA GLY A 130 20.73 0.95 2.11
C GLY A 130 19.58 1.58 1.33
N LEU A 131 19.37 2.89 1.51
CA LEU A 131 18.50 3.75 0.69
C LEU A 131 19.12 3.95 -0.71
N SER A 132 19.29 2.84 -1.44
CA SER A 132 19.98 2.82 -2.72
C SER A 132 19.00 2.96 -3.89
N PRO A 133 19.43 3.55 -5.02
CA PRO A 133 18.63 3.57 -6.25
C PRO A 133 18.22 2.16 -6.73
N HIS A 134 19.09 1.17 -6.57
CA HIS A 134 18.81 -0.22 -6.93
C HIS A 134 17.63 -0.78 -6.12
N HIS A 135 17.62 -0.58 -4.80
CA HIS A 135 16.51 -1.02 -3.96
C HIS A 135 15.22 -0.26 -4.27
N ALA A 136 15.31 1.06 -4.52
CA ALA A 136 14.17 1.87 -4.92
C ALA A 136 13.53 1.32 -6.22
N GLY A 137 14.37 0.91 -7.17
CA GLY A 137 13.95 0.28 -8.43
C GLY A 137 13.10 -0.97 -8.23
N HIS A 138 13.58 -1.93 -7.45
CA HIS A 138 12.83 -3.18 -7.16
C HIS A 138 11.52 -2.91 -6.44
N VAL A 139 11.54 -2.02 -5.45
CA VAL A 139 10.35 -1.67 -4.68
C VAL A 139 9.30 -0.98 -5.55
N GLY A 140 9.70 0.01 -6.36
CA GLY A 140 8.80 0.71 -7.27
C GLY A 140 8.18 -0.20 -8.32
N ALA A 141 8.98 -1.06 -8.96
CA ALA A 141 8.48 -2.03 -9.93
C ALA A 141 7.53 -3.06 -9.29
N GLY A 142 7.88 -3.57 -8.10
CA GLY A 142 7.03 -4.48 -7.34
C GLY A 142 5.69 -3.84 -6.94
N LEU A 143 5.71 -2.58 -6.53
CA LEU A 143 4.49 -1.83 -6.20
C LEU A 143 3.60 -1.63 -7.42
N ALA A 144 4.18 -1.30 -8.59
CA ALA A 144 3.44 -1.17 -9.84
C ALA A 144 2.81 -2.51 -10.28
N ALA A 145 3.56 -3.61 -10.15
CA ALA A 145 3.05 -4.94 -10.42
C ALA A 145 1.91 -5.34 -9.46
N GLY A 146 2.02 -5.03 -8.17
CA GLY A 146 0.98 -5.27 -7.18
C GLY A 146 -0.31 -4.48 -7.48
N HIS A 147 -0.17 -3.18 -7.75
CA HIS A 147 -1.30 -2.31 -8.11
C HIS A 147 -1.98 -2.76 -9.42
N SER A 148 -1.21 -3.17 -10.43
CA SER A 148 -1.79 -3.68 -11.68
C SER A 148 -2.43 -5.06 -11.51
N ALA A 149 -1.90 -5.90 -10.62
CA ALA A 149 -2.50 -7.19 -10.29
C ALA A 149 -3.85 -7.01 -9.60
N ALA A 150 -3.93 -6.12 -8.60
CA ALA A 150 -5.19 -5.82 -7.92
C ALA A 150 -6.27 -5.30 -8.90
N ALA A 151 -5.92 -4.38 -9.80
CA ALA A 151 -6.86 -3.87 -10.81
C ALA A 151 -7.38 -4.98 -11.75
N ARG A 152 -6.48 -5.88 -12.19
CA ARG A 152 -6.85 -7.03 -13.04
C ARG A 152 -7.69 -8.07 -12.29
N ASP A 153 -7.40 -8.30 -11.01
CA ASP A 153 -8.20 -9.19 -10.17
C ASP A 153 -9.63 -8.68 -10.04
N PHE A 154 -9.83 -7.37 -9.81
CA PHE A 154 -11.18 -6.79 -9.74
C PHE A 154 -11.95 -6.89 -11.07
N ASP A 155 -11.29 -6.72 -12.23
CA ASP A 155 -11.92 -7.00 -13.53
C ASP A 155 -12.32 -8.47 -13.67
N ALA A 156 -11.44 -9.38 -13.27
CA ALA A 156 -11.68 -10.80 -13.33
C ALA A 156 -12.86 -11.20 -12.43
N LEU A 157 -12.93 -10.65 -11.22
CA LEU A 157 -14.05 -10.82 -10.30
C LEU A 157 -15.35 -10.27 -10.89
N ARG A 158 -15.35 -9.02 -11.36
CA ARG A 158 -16.55 -8.36 -11.90
C ARG A 158 -17.13 -9.12 -13.10
N SER A 159 -16.28 -9.63 -13.99
CA SER A 159 -16.70 -10.42 -15.15
C SER A 159 -17.22 -11.84 -14.82
N ARG A 160 -16.92 -12.36 -13.62
CA ARG A 160 -17.25 -13.75 -13.22
C ARG A 160 -18.32 -13.82 -12.13
N ALA A 161 -18.47 -12.79 -11.31
CA ALA A 161 -19.45 -12.72 -10.21
C ALA A 161 -20.85 -12.33 -10.71
N ARG A 162 -21.44 -13.13 -11.61
CA ARG A 162 -22.74 -12.84 -12.24
C ARG A 162 -23.84 -12.58 -11.20
N GLY A 163 -24.52 -11.45 -11.31
CA GLY A 163 -25.57 -11.01 -10.39
C GLY A 163 -25.07 -10.50 -9.03
N ARG A 164 -23.74 -10.36 -8.87
CA ARG A 164 -23.06 -9.86 -7.66
C ARG A 164 -22.01 -8.81 -8.00
N GLU A 165 -22.10 -8.22 -9.18
CA GLU A 165 -21.15 -7.22 -9.69
C GLU A 165 -21.07 -6.00 -8.76
N VAL A 166 -22.21 -5.58 -8.19
CA VAL A 166 -22.27 -4.51 -7.19
C VAL A 166 -21.43 -4.84 -5.96
N LEU A 167 -21.44 -6.09 -5.48
CA LEU A 167 -20.61 -6.47 -4.32
C LEU A 167 -19.11 -6.45 -4.66
N VAL A 168 -18.74 -6.72 -5.92
CA VAL A 168 -17.35 -6.57 -6.38
C VAL A 168 -16.96 -5.09 -6.42
N ASP A 169 -17.85 -4.21 -6.88
CA ASP A 169 -17.62 -2.75 -6.87
C ASP A 169 -17.45 -2.23 -5.44
N GLU A 170 -18.30 -2.67 -4.51
CA GLU A 170 -18.17 -2.36 -3.07
C GLU A 170 -16.85 -2.90 -2.50
N MET A 171 -16.43 -4.11 -2.91
CA MET A 171 -15.16 -4.68 -2.47
C MET A 171 -13.96 -3.88 -2.99
N GLN A 172 -14.03 -3.40 -4.24
CA GLN A 172 -13.03 -2.51 -4.81
C GLN A 172 -13.01 -1.15 -4.09
N GLY A 173 -14.17 -0.58 -3.79
CA GLY A 173 -14.30 0.64 -2.99
C GLY A 173 -13.69 0.49 -1.60
N ALA A 174 -13.97 -0.64 -0.92
CA ALA A 174 -13.36 -0.98 0.36
C ALA A 174 -11.83 -1.14 0.26
N ALA A 175 -11.31 -1.64 -0.86
CA ALA A 175 -9.87 -1.69 -1.11
C ALA A 175 -9.25 -0.30 -1.23
N THR A 176 -9.86 0.59 -2.01
CA THR A 176 -9.43 1.98 -2.13
C THR A 176 -9.52 2.74 -0.79
N ALA A 177 -10.55 2.46 0.01
CA ALA A 177 -10.76 3.07 1.32
C ALA A 177 -9.97 2.40 2.47
N GLY A 178 -9.05 1.47 2.18
CA GLY A 178 -8.24 0.82 3.22
C GLY A 178 -9.02 -0.07 4.20
N LEU A 179 -10.28 -0.42 3.90
CA LEU A 179 -11.16 -1.19 4.77
C LEU A 179 -10.92 -2.70 4.63
N ALA A 180 -9.77 -3.17 5.11
CA ALA A 180 -9.33 -4.56 4.96
C ALA A 180 -10.38 -5.59 5.41
N ARG A 181 -11.01 -5.38 6.57
CA ARG A 181 -12.06 -6.29 7.06
C ARG A 181 -13.31 -6.28 6.18
N ALA A 182 -13.69 -5.12 5.65
CA ALA A 182 -14.85 -5.02 4.75
C ALA A 182 -14.58 -5.80 3.45
N GLN A 183 -13.38 -5.70 2.87
CA GLN A 183 -12.99 -6.50 1.70
C GLN A 183 -13.16 -8.01 1.94
N VAL A 184 -12.68 -8.49 3.10
CA VAL A 184 -12.76 -9.90 3.49
C VAL A 184 -14.22 -10.34 3.67
N LEU A 185 -15.06 -9.54 4.33
CA LEU A 185 -16.48 -9.85 4.50
C LEU A 185 -17.25 -9.82 3.16
N LEU A 186 -16.93 -8.87 2.28
CA LEU A 186 -17.51 -8.77 0.94
C LEU A 186 -17.13 -9.98 0.08
N ALA A 187 -15.92 -10.52 0.22
CA ALA A 187 -15.54 -11.76 -0.46
C ALA A 187 -16.47 -12.93 -0.08
N ARG A 188 -16.85 -13.05 1.21
CA ARG A 188 -17.84 -14.05 1.66
C ARG A 188 -19.21 -13.80 1.04
N ALA A 189 -19.64 -12.55 0.93
CA ALA A 189 -20.91 -12.20 0.31
C ALA A 189 -20.92 -12.48 -1.21
N ILE A 190 -19.79 -12.30 -1.88
CA ILE A 190 -19.62 -12.59 -3.32
C ILE A 190 -19.68 -14.10 -3.59
N ALA A 191 -19.15 -14.94 -2.69
CA ALA A 191 -19.11 -16.40 -2.85
C ALA A 191 -19.58 -17.16 -1.57
N PRO A 192 -20.85 -17.05 -1.18
CA PRO A 192 -21.34 -17.48 0.14
C PRO A 192 -21.34 -19.00 0.35
N GLN A 193 -21.31 -19.79 -0.73
CA GLN A 193 -21.35 -21.26 -0.69
C GLN A 193 -19.99 -21.89 -1.03
N ASN A 194 -18.93 -21.07 -1.21
CA ASN A 194 -17.62 -21.58 -1.58
C ASN A 194 -16.78 -21.84 -0.32
N ALA A 195 -16.50 -23.12 -0.04
CA ALA A 195 -15.76 -23.52 1.15
C ALA A 195 -14.34 -22.90 1.22
N PRO A 196 -13.52 -22.91 0.14
CA PRO A 196 -12.22 -22.23 0.15
C PRO A 196 -12.28 -20.74 0.51
N VAL A 197 -13.27 -20.00 -0.01
CA VAL A 197 -13.46 -18.58 0.35
C VAL A 197 -13.86 -18.44 1.81
N ALA A 198 -14.78 -19.28 2.30
CA ALA A 198 -15.18 -19.27 3.71
C ALA A 198 -14.00 -19.52 4.65
N GLU A 199 -13.17 -20.53 4.36
CA GLU A 199 -11.97 -20.84 5.13
C GLU A 199 -10.96 -19.70 5.14
N ALA A 200 -10.72 -19.07 3.98
CA ALA A 200 -9.81 -17.93 3.87
C ALA A 200 -10.32 -16.71 4.66
N VAL A 201 -11.63 -16.45 4.62
CA VAL A 201 -12.28 -15.39 5.39
C VAL A 201 -12.17 -15.65 6.88
N ASP A 202 -12.52 -16.87 7.33
CA ASP A 202 -12.46 -17.24 8.74
C ASP A 202 -11.03 -17.19 9.26
N ALA A 203 -10.04 -17.59 8.45
CA ALA A 203 -8.62 -17.44 8.78
C ALA A 203 -8.20 -15.98 8.95
N ALA A 204 -8.60 -15.10 8.03
CA ALA A 204 -8.28 -13.67 8.08
C ALA A 204 -8.95 -12.92 9.23
N LEU A 205 -10.09 -13.41 9.73
CA LEU A 205 -10.85 -12.79 10.82
C LEU A 205 -10.57 -13.40 12.20
N ARG A 206 -9.64 -14.36 12.32
CA ARG A 206 -9.26 -14.92 13.63
C ARG A 206 -8.73 -13.82 14.57
N PRO A 207 -9.07 -13.86 15.87
CA PRO A 207 -8.48 -12.96 16.84
C PRO A 207 -6.94 -13.00 16.80
N GLY A 208 -6.31 -11.83 16.71
CA GLY A 208 -4.86 -11.69 16.64
C GLY A 208 -4.22 -11.95 15.27
N ALA A 209 -4.99 -12.31 14.24
CA ALA A 209 -4.47 -12.43 12.88
C ALA A 209 -4.29 -11.05 12.21
N ALA A 210 -3.21 -10.89 11.46
CA ALA A 210 -3.07 -9.78 10.52
C ALA A 210 -4.00 -10.03 9.32
N VAL A 211 -4.88 -9.07 9.02
CA VAL A 211 -5.85 -9.20 7.93
C VAL A 211 -5.12 -9.02 6.59
N ASP A 212 -5.07 -10.07 5.77
CA ASP A 212 -4.54 -10.02 4.40
C ASP A 212 -5.71 -10.09 3.38
N PRO A 213 -6.28 -8.94 2.98
CA PRO A 213 -7.38 -8.92 2.01
C PRO A 213 -6.93 -9.34 0.61
N ASP A 214 -5.64 -9.20 0.27
CA ASP A 214 -5.10 -9.61 -1.02
C ASP A 214 -5.08 -11.13 -1.15
N ALA A 215 -4.70 -11.84 -0.09
CA ALA A 215 -4.79 -13.30 -0.05
C ALA A 215 -6.22 -13.80 -0.24
N VAL A 216 -7.19 -13.20 0.46
CA VAL A 216 -8.60 -13.54 0.32
C VAL A 216 -9.11 -13.23 -1.10
N ARG A 217 -8.71 -12.09 -1.69
CA ARG A 217 -9.04 -11.74 -3.07
C ARG A 217 -8.52 -12.77 -4.07
N ARG A 218 -7.27 -13.24 -3.91
CA ARG A 218 -6.71 -14.30 -4.78
C ARG A 218 -7.51 -15.60 -4.69
N VAL A 219 -7.90 -16.01 -3.48
CA VAL A 219 -8.76 -17.20 -3.29
C VAL A 219 -10.11 -17.01 -3.98
N LEU A 220 -10.71 -15.81 -3.85
CA LEU A 220 -11.98 -15.49 -4.51
C LEU A 220 -11.87 -15.53 -6.04
N VAL A 221 -10.80 -14.97 -6.62
CA VAL A 221 -10.55 -15.03 -8.07
C VAL A 221 -10.51 -16.48 -8.55
N THR A 222 -9.74 -17.34 -7.87
CA THR A 222 -9.65 -18.77 -8.18
C THR A 222 -11.00 -19.47 -8.03
N ALA A 223 -11.73 -19.19 -6.95
CA ALA A 223 -13.04 -19.77 -6.66
C ALA A 223 -14.10 -19.47 -7.75
N LEU A 224 -13.98 -18.33 -8.43
CA LEU A 224 -14.86 -17.95 -9.54
C LEU A 224 -14.34 -18.40 -10.91
N GLY A 225 -13.29 -19.23 -10.96
CA GLY A 225 -12.71 -19.75 -12.21
C GLY A 225 -11.79 -18.76 -12.93
N GLY A 226 -11.17 -17.83 -12.20
CA GLY A 226 -10.10 -16.96 -12.69
C GLY A 226 -8.71 -17.43 -12.28
N THR A 227 -7.68 -16.82 -12.88
CA THR A 227 -6.29 -16.96 -12.43
C THR A 227 -5.87 -15.63 -11.78
N PRO A 228 -5.42 -15.64 -10.52
CA PRO A 228 -4.94 -14.43 -9.86
C PRO A 228 -3.79 -13.79 -10.64
N ALA A 229 -3.83 -12.47 -10.81
CA ALA A 229 -2.87 -11.76 -11.66
C ALA A 229 -1.41 -11.81 -11.15
N GLY A 230 -1.21 -12.14 -9.88
CA GLY A 230 0.10 -12.27 -9.23
C GLY A 230 0.71 -13.68 -9.23
N THR A 231 0.01 -14.71 -9.74
CA THR A 231 0.52 -16.10 -9.76
C THR A 231 1.09 -16.52 -11.12
N ALA A 232 1.03 -15.67 -12.14
CA ALA A 232 1.41 -15.99 -13.52
C ALA A 232 2.92 -15.92 -13.83
N GLY A 233 3.79 -16.17 -12.83
CA GLY A 233 5.25 -16.12 -12.96
C GLY A 233 6.01 -17.32 -12.41
N ALA A 234 5.31 -18.45 -12.16
CA ALA A 234 5.90 -19.67 -11.62
C ALA A 234 5.56 -20.90 -12.49
N ALA A 235 5.74 -20.77 -13.81
CA ALA A 235 5.76 -21.87 -14.75
C ALA A 235 7.03 -21.78 -15.61
#